data_AF-A0A851EAV2-F1
#
_entry.id   AF-A0A851EAV2-F1
#
_cell.length_a   1.000
_cell.length_b   1.000
_cell.length_c   1.000
_cell.angle_alpha   90.00
_cell.angle_beta   90.00
_cell.angle_gamma   90.00
#
_symmetry.space_group_name_H-M   'P 1'
#
loop_
_entity.id
_entity.type
_entity.pdbx_description
1 polymer ?
#
loop_
_entity_poly.entity_id
_entity_poly.type
_entity_poly.pdbx_seq_one_letter_code
_entity_poly.pdbx_strand_id
1 'polypeptide(L)'
;GCQRFADYLDAVKKDFVAAARVLRDNCEAHGHSESCYKLGAYQALGKGGLNPDLKAAYKSFMKSCEKGGKKSANACHSAGLLAQDGRANGDQPDPVAARDYYTKACDSNFAPSCFNLSAIYLQGAPGVPKDMSHALKYSLKGCELGHVWACANASRMYKLGDGVEKNDAKAEDLKNRAKQLHKEQKEAASSVTFGE
;
A
#
# COMPACT_ATOMS: atom_id res chain seq x y z
N GLY A 1 -20.32 -14.44 -11.55
CA GLY A 1 -19.41 -13.46 -12.17
C GLY A 1 -17.98 -13.95 -12.09
N CYS A 2 -17.16 -13.66 -13.09
CA CYS A 2 -15.80 -14.21 -13.26
C CYS A 2 -14.91 -14.06 -12.02
N GLN A 3 -14.96 -12.89 -11.35
CA GLN A 3 -14.21 -12.66 -10.11
C GLN A 3 -14.58 -13.64 -8.99
N ARG A 4 -15.88 -13.88 -8.75
CA ARG A 4 -16.32 -14.84 -7.71
C ARG A 4 -15.89 -16.27 -8.04
N PHE A 5 -15.86 -16.63 -9.33
CA PHE A 5 -15.37 -17.93 -9.77
C PHE A 5 -13.86 -18.07 -9.54
N ALA A 6 -13.07 -17.05 -9.86
CA ALA A 6 -11.65 -17.02 -9.53
C ALA A 6 -11.39 -17.11 -8.01
N ASP A 7 -12.22 -16.44 -7.19
CA ASP A 7 -12.12 -16.51 -5.74
C ASP A 7 -12.48 -17.90 -5.20
N TYR A 8 -13.51 -18.54 -5.76
CA TYR A 8 -13.83 -19.93 -5.44
C TYR A 8 -12.70 -20.89 -5.80
N LEU A 9 -12.12 -20.77 -7.00
CA LEU A 9 -11.00 -21.60 -7.44
C LEU A 9 -9.79 -21.46 -6.51
N ASP A 10 -9.43 -20.22 -6.14
CA ASP A 10 -8.29 -19.95 -5.25
C ASP A 10 -8.55 -20.37 -3.80
N ALA A 11 -9.64 -19.90 -3.20
CA ALA A 11 -9.85 -20.03 -1.76
C ALA A 11 -10.39 -21.41 -1.37
N VAL A 12 -11.29 -21.97 -2.18
CA VAL A 12 -12.02 -23.21 -1.86
C VAL A 12 -11.39 -24.41 -2.56
N LYS A 13 -11.20 -24.33 -3.88
CA LYS A 13 -10.67 -25.47 -4.65
C LYS A 13 -9.15 -25.58 -4.61
N LYS A 14 -8.45 -24.50 -4.21
CA LYS A 14 -6.99 -24.39 -4.25
C LYS A 14 -6.41 -24.67 -5.64
N ASP A 15 -7.23 -24.49 -6.69
CA ASP A 15 -6.80 -24.61 -8.08
C ASP A 15 -6.27 -23.27 -8.55
N PHE A 16 -5.01 -23.02 -8.20
CA PHE A 16 -4.35 -21.75 -8.48
C PHE A 16 -4.09 -21.55 -9.98
N VAL A 17 -3.94 -22.62 -10.76
CA VAL A 17 -3.71 -22.53 -12.22
C VAL A 17 -4.99 -22.09 -12.92
N ALA A 18 -6.13 -22.72 -12.59
CA ALA A 18 -7.42 -22.29 -13.13
C ALA A 18 -7.78 -20.88 -12.65
N ALA A 19 -7.52 -20.57 -11.37
CA ALA A 19 -7.73 -19.23 -10.84
C ALA A 19 -6.91 -18.18 -11.60
N ALA A 20 -5.62 -18.43 -11.85
CA ALA A 20 -4.75 -17.52 -12.59
C ALA A 20 -5.27 -17.23 -14.01
N ARG A 21 -5.78 -18.26 -14.71
CA ARG A 21 -6.38 -18.10 -16.04
C ARG A 21 -7.60 -17.17 -16.00
N VAL A 22 -8.55 -17.43 -15.10
CA VAL A 22 -9.76 -16.61 -14.97
C VAL A 22 -9.41 -15.17 -14.57
N LEU A 23 -8.43 -14.98 -13.68
CA LEU A 23 -7.96 -13.66 -13.26
C LEU A 23 -7.34 -12.89 -14.41
N ARG A 24 -6.49 -13.54 -15.21
CA ARG A 24 -5.88 -12.96 -16.39
C ARG A 24 -6.94 -12.53 -17.39
N ASP A 25 -7.82 -13.44 -17.78
CA ASP A 25 -8.84 -13.16 -18.80
C ASP A 25 -9.76 -12.01 -18.34
N ASN A 26 -10.19 -12.01 -17.08
CA ASN A 26 -11.06 -10.94 -16.54
C ASN A 26 -10.31 -9.60 -16.37
N CYS A 27 -9.02 -9.63 -16.04
CA CYS A 27 -8.20 -8.42 -16.01
C CYS A 27 -7.95 -7.88 -17.42
N GLU A 28 -7.59 -8.72 -18.39
CA GLU A 28 -7.20 -8.31 -19.74
C GLU A 28 -8.41 -7.86 -20.54
N ALA A 29 -9.46 -8.67 -20.62
CA ALA A 29 -10.63 -8.42 -21.46
C ALA A 29 -11.59 -7.36 -20.88
N HIS A 30 -11.73 -7.31 -19.56
CA HIS A 30 -12.73 -6.43 -18.91
C HIS A 30 -12.11 -5.33 -18.06
N GLY A 31 -10.79 -5.39 -17.82
CA GLY A 31 -10.14 -4.46 -16.90
C GLY A 31 -10.68 -4.55 -15.48
N HIS A 32 -11.20 -5.71 -15.05
CA HIS A 32 -11.81 -5.84 -13.73
C HIS A 32 -10.75 -5.64 -12.64
N SER A 33 -10.90 -4.59 -11.84
CA SER A 33 -9.86 -4.10 -10.93
C SER A 33 -9.37 -5.16 -9.95
N GLU A 34 -10.28 -5.86 -9.27
CA GLU A 34 -9.94 -6.89 -8.28
C GLU A 34 -9.22 -8.07 -8.93
N SER A 35 -9.53 -8.38 -10.20
CA SER A 35 -8.84 -9.44 -10.92
C SER A 35 -7.43 -9.01 -11.30
N CYS A 36 -7.26 -7.76 -11.75
CA CYS A 36 -5.95 -7.20 -12.04
C CYS A 36 -5.07 -7.12 -10.78
N TYR A 37 -5.62 -6.69 -9.65
CA TYR A 37 -4.89 -6.68 -8.38
C TYR A 37 -4.44 -8.10 -7.98
N LYS A 38 -5.35 -9.07 -8.02
CA LYS A 38 -5.04 -10.45 -7.61
C LYS A 38 -4.08 -11.14 -8.59
N LEU A 39 -4.23 -10.87 -9.90
CA LEU A 39 -3.29 -11.31 -10.93
C LEU A 39 -1.89 -10.72 -10.70
N GLY A 40 -1.80 -9.43 -10.39
CA GLY A 40 -0.52 -8.78 -10.05
C GLY A 40 0.17 -9.45 -8.87
N ALA A 41 -0.57 -9.81 -7.83
CA ALA A 41 -0.03 -10.58 -6.71
C ALA A 41 0.45 -11.99 -7.12
N TYR A 42 -0.28 -12.67 -8.00
CA TYR A 42 0.13 -13.97 -8.54
C TYR A 42 1.42 -13.86 -9.36
N GLN A 43 1.52 -12.84 -10.21
CA GLN A 43 2.71 -12.56 -11.01
C GLN A 43 3.91 -12.21 -10.13
N ALA A 44 3.72 -11.39 -9.09
CA ALA A 44 4.80 -11.01 -8.18
C ALA A 44 5.36 -12.23 -7.40
N LEU A 45 4.49 -13.18 -7.03
CA LEU A 45 4.85 -14.34 -6.23
C LEU A 45 5.17 -15.60 -7.06
N GLY A 46 4.89 -15.61 -8.37
CA GLY A 46 4.96 -16.82 -9.18
C GLY A 46 3.92 -17.89 -8.77
N LYS A 47 2.70 -17.47 -8.43
CA LYS A 47 1.61 -18.37 -8.03
C LYS A 47 0.78 -18.81 -9.25
N GLY A 48 0.20 -20.01 -9.19
CA GLY A 48 -0.78 -20.48 -10.18
C GLY A 48 -0.17 -20.87 -11.52
N GLY A 49 1.03 -21.45 -11.49
CA GLY A 49 1.76 -21.86 -12.70
C GLY A 49 2.41 -20.70 -13.45
N LEU A 50 2.46 -19.51 -12.85
CA LEU A 50 3.22 -18.37 -13.35
C LEU A 50 4.62 -18.37 -12.76
N ASN A 51 5.61 -17.89 -13.51
CA ASN A 51 6.91 -17.55 -12.95
C ASN A 51 6.83 -16.15 -12.31
N PRO A 52 7.62 -15.85 -11.26
CA PRO A 52 7.72 -14.51 -10.71
C PRO A 52 8.11 -13.48 -11.77
N ASP A 53 7.29 -12.45 -11.94
CA ASP A 53 7.49 -11.35 -12.89
C ASP A 53 6.96 -10.04 -12.30
N LEU A 54 7.87 -9.24 -11.74
CA LEU A 54 7.54 -7.94 -11.15
C LEU A 54 7.11 -6.90 -12.17
N LYS A 55 7.57 -7.01 -13.43
CA LYS A 55 7.19 -6.08 -14.50
C LYS A 55 5.76 -6.32 -14.94
N ALA A 56 5.36 -7.59 -15.08
CA ALA A 56 3.97 -7.96 -15.32
C ALA A 56 3.09 -7.59 -14.12
N ALA A 57 3.55 -7.86 -12.90
CA ALA A 57 2.83 -7.50 -11.67
C ALA A 57 2.57 -5.99 -11.60
N TYR A 58 3.58 -5.17 -11.86
CA TYR A 58 3.48 -3.71 -11.88
C TYR A 58 2.40 -3.23 -12.86
N LYS A 59 2.39 -3.74 -14.09
CA LYS A 59 1.34 -3.41 -15.09
C LYS A 59 -0.06 -3.79 -14.60
N SER A 60 -0.21 -4.96 -14.00
CA SER A 60 -1.50 -5.41 -13.45
C SER A 60 -1.97 -4.53 -12.29
N PHE A 61 -1.06 -4.13 -11.39
CA PHE A 61 -1.36 -3.20 -10.31
C PHE A 61 -1.71 -1.80 -10.82
N MET A 62 -0.99 -1.28 -11.82
CA MET A 62 -1.32 -0.01 -12.47
C MET A 62 -2.74 -0.03 -13.03
N LYS A 63 -3.09 -1.08 -13.80
CA LYS A 63 -4.43 -1.22 -14.38
C LYS A 63 -5.54 -1.28 -13.33
N SER A 64 -5.31 -1.98 -12.21
CA SER A 64 -6.26 -2.00 -11.08
C SER A 64 -6.36 -0.64 -10.37
N CYS A 65 -5.23 0.03 -10.16
CA CYS A 65 -5.18 1.37 -9.57
C CYS A 65 -6.02 2.35 -10.40
N GLU A 66 -5.81 2.41 -11.71
CA GLU A 66 -6.49 3.33 -12.64
C GLU A 66 -7.98 3.05 -12.80
N LYS A 67 -8.39 1.78 -12.81
CA LYS A 67 -9.81 1.42 -13.01
C LYS A 67 -10.70 1.84 -11.83
N GLY A 68 -10.13 2.02 -10.63
CA GLY A 68 -10.92 2.17 -9.40
C GLY A 68 -11.48 0.82 -8.91
N GLY A 69 -12.29 0.80 -7.85
CA GLY A 69 -12.84 -0.42 -7.26
C GLY A 69 -12.26 -0.75 -5.87
N LYS A 70 -12.72 -1.84 -5.26
CA LYS A 70 -12.45 -2.13 -3.83
C LYS A 70 -10.98 -2.39 -3.53
N LYS A 71 -10.23 -2.87 -4.53
CA LYS A 71 -8.80 -3.15 -4.41
C LYS A 71 -7.90 -2.13 -5.11
N SER A 72 -8.47 -1.06 -5.67
CA SER A 72 -7.69 -0.01 -6.35
C SER A 72 -6.69 0.65 -5.41
N ALA A 73 -7.08 0.98 -4.17
CA ALA A 73 -6.15 1.58 -3.20
C ALA A 73 -4.98 0.64 -2.85
N ASN A 74 -5.24 -0.66 -2.67
CA ASN A 74 -4.20 -1.67 -2.49
C ASN A 74 -3.31 -1.78 -3.71
N ALA A 75 -3.88 -1.75 -4.92
CA ALA A 75 -3.13 -1.83 -6.16
C ALA A 75 -2.25 -0.61 -6.39
N CYS A 76 -2.77 0.60 -6.13
CA CYS A 76 -1.97 1.82 -6.14
C CYS A 76 -0.82 1.72 -5.13
N HIS A 77 -1.07 1.23 -3.91
CA HIS A 77 0.01 0.99 -2.95
C HIS A 77 1.07 0.02 -3.47
N SER A 78 0.67 -1.13 -4.03
CA SER A 78 1.60 -2.11 -4.60
C SER A 78 2.39 -1.57 -5.80
N ALA A 79 1.75 -0.78 -6.67
CA ALA A 79 2.43 -0.07 -7.75
C ALA A 79 3.44 0.95 -7.19
N GLY A 80 3.06 1.71 -6.16
CA GLY A 80 3.96 2.65 -5.49
C GLY A 80 5.19 1.98 -4.87
N LEU A 81 5.03 0.80 -4.26
CA LEU A 81 6.15 0.02 -3.72
C LEU A 81 7.13 -0.41 -4.83
N LEU A 82 6.62 -0.95 -5.94
CA LEU A 82 7.46 -1.38 -7.08
C LEU A 82 8.11 -0.21 -7.82
N ALA A 83 7.43 0.94 -7.88
CA ALA A 83 8.03 2.16 -8.42
C ALA A 83 9.15 2.67 -7.50
N GLN A 84 8.94 2.64 -6.17
CA GLN A 84 9.94 3.08 -5.21
C GLN A 84 11.16 2.16 -5.14
N ASP A 85 10.98 0.84 -5.26
CA ASP A 85 12.10 -0.11 -5.24
C ASP A 85 12.82 -0.22 -6.60
N GLY A 86 12.15 0.10 -7.71
CA GLY A 86 12.71 0.07 -9.05
C GLY A 86 12.86 -1.32 -9.66
N ARG A 87 12.55 -2.40 -8.94
CA ARG A 87 12.79 -3.80 -9.38
C ARG A 87 11.92 -4.21 -10.56
N ALA A 88 10.76 -3.57 -10.72
CA ALA A 88 9.91 -3.73 -11.90
C ALA A 88 10.47 -3.00 -13.15
N ASN A 89 11.48 -2.16 -12.98
CA ASN A 89 12.11 -1.31 -14.00
C ASN A 89 13.64 -1.47 -14.04
N GLY A 90 14.15 -2.69 -13.85
CA GLY A 90 15.59 -2.98 -13.97
C GLY A 90 16.44 -2.30 -12.89
N ASP A 91 15.94 -2.29 -11.65
CA ASP A 91 16.57 -1.67 -10.48
C ASP A 91 16.75 -0.15 -10.63
N GLN A 92 15.81 0.49 -11.34
CA GLN A 92 15.73 1.95 -11.50
C GLN A 92 14.47 2.48 -10.78
N PRO A 93 14.61 2.95 -9.53
CA PRO A 93 13.53 3.59 -8.80
C PRO A 93 12.95 4.80 -9.54
N ASP A 94 11.63 4.95 -9.45
CA ASP A 94 10.88 6.13 -9.89
C ASP A 94 10.13 6.73 -8.68
N PRO A 95 10.77 7.65 -7.95
CA PRO A 95 10.18 8.27 -6.76
C PRO A 95 8.98 9.15 -7.10
N VAL A 96 8.92 9.72 -8.30
CA VAL A 96 7.83 10.57 -8.76
C VAL A 96 6.58 9.73 -8.98
N ALA A 97 6.71 8.60 -9.68
CA ALA A 97 5.61 7.64 -9.83
C ALA A 97 5.20 7.05 -8.48
N ALA A 98 6.16 6.69 -7.60
CA ALA A 98 5.84 6.19 -6.26
C ALA A 98 5.01 7.20 -5.45
N ARG A 99 5.43 8.47 -5.45
CA ARG A 99 4.70 9.59 -4.83
C ARG A 99 3.27 9.67 -5.36
N ASP A 100 3.09 9.65 -6.69
CA ASP A 100 1.76 9.75 -7.31
C ASP A 100 0.84 8.58 -6.94
N TYR A 101 1.36 7.35 -6.95
CA TYR A 101 0.58 6.16 -6.57
C TYR A 101 0.22 6.14 -5.09
N TYR A 102 1.16 6.52 -4.21
CA TYR A 102 0.85 6.63 -2.80
C TYR A 102 -0.15 7.75 -2.51
N THR A 103 -0.12 8.87 -3.24
CA THR A 103 -1.15 9.91 -3.14
C THR A 103 -2.53 9.32 -3.44
N LYS A 104 -2.71 8.65 -4.58
CA LYS A 104 -3.99 8.01 -4.93
C LYS A 104 -4.49 7.03 -3.85
N ALA A 105 -3.60 6.18 -3.35
CA ALA A 105 -3.93 5.20 -2.31
C ALA A 105 -4.26 5.88 -0.96
N CYS A 106 -3.48 6.89 -0.55
CA CYS A 106 -3.72 7.64 0.68
C CYS A 106 -5.02 8.44 0.62
N ASP A 107 -5.35 9.02 -0.54
CA ASP A 107 -6.62 9.71 -0.77
C ASP A 107 -7.82 8.75 -0.74
N SER A 108 -7.57 7.49 -1.02
CA SER A 108 -8.52 6.39 -0.81
C SER A 108 -8.45 5.78 0.61
N ASN A 109 -7.91 6.52 1.59
CA ASN A 109 -7.79 6.13 3.00
C ASN A 109 -6.95 4.87 3.26
N PHE A 110 -5.98 4.56 2.40
CA PHE A 110 -5.03 3.48 2.62
C PHE A 110 -3.87 3.95 3.51
N ALA A 111 -3.98 3.69 4.81
CA ALA A 111 -3.06 4.20 5.83
C ALA A 111 -1.56 3.94 5.55
N PRO A 112 -1.13 2.75 5.07
CA PRO A 112 0.28 2.52 4.73
C PRO A 112 0.82 3.44 3.63
N SER A 113 -0.02 3.83 2.66
CA SER A 113 0.40 4.78 1.62
C SER A 113 0.55 6.20 2.16
N CYS A 114 -0.29 6.63 3.10
CA CYS A 114 -0.11 7.92 3.77
C CYS A 114 1.21 7.97 4.53
N PHE A 115 1.58 6.87 5.20
CA PHE A 115 2.89 6.74 5.83
C PHE A 115 4.03 6.82 4.81
N ASN A 116 4.01 6.01 3.75
CA ASN A 116 5.08 6.03 2.73
C ASN A 116 5.21 7.40 2.05
N LEU A 117 4.08 8.05 1.77
CA LEU A 117 4.06 9.40 1.21
C LEU A 117 4.67 10.43 2.17
N SER A 118 4.37 10.31 3.47
CA SER A 118 5.02 11.15 4.49
C SER A 118 6.53 10.94 4.52
N ALA A 119 6.99 9.69 4.41
CA ALA A 119 8.41 9.34 4.43
C ALA A 119 9.15 9.88 3.21
N ILE A 120 8.53 9.82 2.02
CA ILE A 120 9.07 10.42 0.80
C ILE A 120 9.26 11.93 0.99
N TYR A 121 8.27 12.65 1.52
CA TYR A 121 8.41 14.10 1.71
C TYR A 121 9.36 14.49 2.85
N LEU A 122 9.49 13.67 3.90
CA LEU A 122 10.48 13.88 4.96
C LEU A 122 11.92 13.78 4.44
N GLN A 123 12.18 12.77 3.61
CA GLN A 123 13.52 12.44 3.13
C GLN A 123 13.87 13.18 1.84
N GLY A 124 12.88 13.48 1.02
CA GLY A 124 13.08 13.87 -0.38
C GLY A 124 13.60 12.70 -1.21
N ALA A 125 13.48 12.83 -2.53
CA ALA A 125 14.00 11.90 -3.52
C ALA A 125 14.25 12.63 -4.84
N PRO A 126 14.98 12.06 -5.81
CA PRO A 126 15.08 12.62 -7.15
C PRO A 126 13.69 12.94 -7.72
N GLY A 127 13.45 14.20 -8.11
CA GLY A 127 12.17 14.68 -8.62
C GLY A 127 11.07 14.93 -7.57
N VAL A 128 11.32 14.62 -6.29
CA VAL A 128 10.39 14.89 -5.17
C VAL A 128 11.16 15.60 -4.05
N PRO A 129 11.17 16.94 -4.02
CA PRO A 129 11.91 17.68 -3.00
C PRO A 129 11.36 17.40 -1.60
N LYS A 130 12.21 17.59 -0.58
CA LYS A 130 11.78 17.58 0.81
C LYS A 130 10.69 18.64 1.01
N ASP A 131 9.63 18.25 1.70
CA ASP A 131 8.51 19.14 2.03
C ASP A 131 7.93 18.74 3.38
N MET A 132 8.34 19.45 4.43
CA MET A 132 7.94 19.11 5.79
C MET A 132 6.45 19.37 6.05
N SER A 133 5.82 20.30 5.32
CA SER A 133 4.38 20.56 5.47
C SER A 133 3.56 19.40 4.91
N HIS A 134 3.92 18.89 3.72
CA HIS A 134 3.30 17.69 3.16
C HIS A 134 3.60 16.45 4.00
N ALA A 135 4.84 16.29 4.47
CA ALA A 135 5.21 15.21 5.38
C ALA A 135 4.32 15.18 6.63
N LEU A 136 4.09 16.33 7.28
CA LEU A 136 3.25 16.39 8.47
C LEU A 136 1.80 16.06 8.14
N LYS A 137 1.27 16.65 7.06
CA LYS A 137 -0.09 16.42 6.58
C LYS A 137 -0.37 14.93 6.40
N TYR A 138 0.50 14.22 5.69
CA TYR A 138 0.32 12.79 5.42
C TYR A 138 0.63 11.91 6.63
N SER A 139 1.56 12.31 7.51
CA SER A 139 1.79 11.63 8.78
C SER A 139 0.56 11.68 9.69
N LEU A 140 -0.07 12.85 9.81
CA LEU A 140 -1.30 13.03 10.59
C LEU A 140 -2.47 12.24 10.00
N LYS A 141 -2.68 12.31 8.67
CA LYS A 141 -3.72 11.51 8.00
C LYS A 141 -3.48 10.00 8.20
N GLY A 142 -2.25 9.52 8.03
CA GLY A 142 -1.90 8.12 8.28
C GLY A 142 -2.15 7.72 9.74
N CYS A 143 -1.87 8.61 10.69
CA CYS A 143 -2.12 8.39 12.11
C CYS A 143 -3.61 8.27 12.44
N GLU A 144 -4.43 9.17 11.88
CA GLU A 144 -5.88 9.15 12.00
C GLU A 144 -6.47 7.84 11.45
N LEU A 145 -5.91 7.34 10.35
CA LEU A 145 -6.24 6.05 9.76
C LEU A 145 -5.66 4.83 10.51
N GLY A 146 -5.03 5.04 11.66
CA GLY A 146 -4.54 3.97 12.53
C GLY A 146 -3.15 3.42 12.19
N HIS A 147 -2.36 4.11 11.38
CA HIS A 147 -0.98 3.68 11.08
C HIS A 147 0.00 4.10 12.18
N VAL A 148 0.49 3.13 12.95
CA VAL A 148 1.42 3.32 14.09
C VAL A 148 2.61 4.21 13.72
N TRP A 149 3.30 3.90 12.63
CA TRP A 149 4.51 4.64 12.23
C TRP A 149 4.21 6.03 11.69
N ALA A 150 2.98 6.28 11.20
CA ALA A 150 2.59 7.63 10.77
C ALA A 150 2.37 8.53 12.00
N CYS A 151 1.76 7.99 13.06
CA CYS A 151 1.68 8.67 14.37
C CYS A 151 3.08 8.97 14.94
N ALA A 152 4.00 8.01 14.85
CA ALA A 152 5.38 8.21 15.30
C ALA A 152 6.10 9.31 14.51
N ASN A 153 5.93 9.36 13.18
CA ASN A 153 6.47 10.44 12.35
C ASN A 153 5.91 11.80 12.78
N ALA A 154 4.58 11.93 12.88
CA ALA A 154 3.95 13.20 13.29
C ALA A 154 4.39 13.64 14.70
N SER A 155 4.49 12.69 15.64
CA SER A 155 5.00 12.93 17.00
C SER A 155 6.43 13.50 16.96
N ARG A 156 7.32 12.87 16.20
CA ARG A 156 8.72 13.34 16.05
C ARG A 156 8.77 14.74 15.43
N MET A 157 7.94 15.01 14.42
CA MET A 157 7.90 16.33 13.77
C MET A 157 7.48 17.42 14.76
N TYR A 158 6.43 17.22 15.54
CA TYR A 158 6.04 18.17 16.61
C TYR A 158 7.09 18.27 17.72
N LYS A 159 7.81 17.19 18.03
CA LYS A 159 8.86 17.20 19.06
C LYS A 159 10.07 18.05 18.66
N LEU A 160 10.43 18.01 17.37
CA LEU A 160 11.60 18.69 16.83
C LEU A 160 11.28 20.06 16.24
N GLY A 161 10.03 20.32 15.88
CA GLY A 161 9.64 21.49 15.10
C GLY A 161 9.93 21.35 13.60
N ASP A 162 9.96 20.12 13.07
CA ASP A 162 10.25 19.86 11.65
C ASP A 162 9.01 20.21 10.79
N GLY A 163 9.00 21.41 10.18
CA GLY A 163 7.88 21.88 9.34
C GLY A 163 6.63 22.31 10.10
N VAL A 164 6.73 22.44 11.42
CA VAL A 164 5.68 22.90 12.31
C VAL A 164 6.29 23.51 13.56
N GLU A 165 5.57 24.38 14.24
CA GLU A 165 6.01 24.84 15.56
C GLU A 165 6.14 23.67 16.53
N LYS A 166 7.24 23.66 17.28
CA LYS A 166 7.48 22.64 18.30
C LYS A 166 6.33 22.63 19.30
N ASN A 167 5.77 21.44 19.54
CA ASN A 167 4.68 21.26 20.49
C ASN A 167 4.83 19.92 21.22
N ASP A 168 5.40 19.97 22.41
CA ASP A 168 5.68 18.77 23.22
C ASP A 168 4.39 18.03 23.64
N ALA A 169 3.29 18.75 23.87
CA ALA A 169 2.01 18.14 24.24
C ALA A 169 1.41 17.33 23.08
N LYS A 170 1.38 17.90 21.87
CA LYS A 170 0.94 17.18 20.65
C LYS A 170 1.86 16.02 20.33
N ALA A 171 3.17 16.19 20.51
CA ALA A 171 4.13 15.11 20.31
C ALA A 171 3.85 13.93 21.27
N GLU A 172 3.58 14.21 22.54
CA GLU A 172 3.25 13.18 23.53
C GLU A 172 1.93 12.47 23.23
N ASP A 173 0.89 13.22 22.84
CA ASP A 173 -0.40 12.66 22.45
C ASP A 173 -0.28 11.70 21.27
N LEU A 174 0.37 12.12 20.18
CA LEU A 174 0.61 11.28 19.00
C LEU A 174 1.48 10.06 19.31
N LYS A 175 2.46 10.19 20.22
CA LYS A 175 3.27 9.06 20.70
C LYS A 175 2.42 8.06 21.46
N ASN A 176 1.52 8.53 22.33
CA ASN A 176 0.62 7.66 23.09
C ASN A 176 -0.41 6.99 22.18
N ARG A 177 -0.92 7.71 21.16
CA ARG A 177 -1.74 7.12 20.10
C ARG A 177 -1.00 6.02 19.35
N ALA A 178 0.26 6.23 18.98
CA ALA A 178 1.08 5.20 18.32
C ALA A 178 1.22 3.94 19.18
N LYS A 179 1.48 4.10 20.50
CA LYS A 179 1.58 2.98 21.45
C LYS A 179 0.26 2.23 21.58
N GLN A 180 -0.85 2.96 21.66
CA GLN A 180 -2.19 2.37 21.73
C GLN A 180 -2.48 1.54 20.48
N LEU A 181 -2.30 2.12 19.30
CA LEU A 181 -2.49 1.42 18.02
C LEU A 181 -1.62 0.17 17.91
N HIS A 182 -0.36 0.24 18.37
CA HIS A 182 0.53 -0.91 18.36
C HIS A 182 0.04 -2.03 19.28
N LYS A 183 -0.47 -1.68 20.47
CA LYS A 183 -1.08 -2.63 21.40
C LYS A 183 -2.33 -3.28 20.78
N GLU A 184 -3.24 -2.48 20.23
CA GLU A 184 -4.46 -2.94 19.56
C GLU A 184 -4.13 -3.91 18.41
N GLN A 185 -3.12 -3.60 17.58
CA GLN A 185 -2.67 -4.48 16.50
C GLN A 185 -2.11 -5.80 17.01
N LYS A 186 -1.35 -5.78 18.11
CA LYS A 186 -0.80 -7.00 18.72
C LYS A 186 -1.89 -7.88 19.32
N GLU A 187 -2.86 -7.28 20.01
CA GLU A 187 -4.00 -7.97 20.60
C GLU A 187 -4.89 -8.58 19.50
N ALA A 188 -5.17 -7.81 18.45
CA ALA A 188 -5.85 -8.31 17.25
C ALA A 188 -5.11 -9.51 16.66
N ALA A 189 -3.79 -9.41 16.44
CA ALA A 189 -3.01 -10.54 15.92
C ALA A 189 -3.04 -11.79 16.83
N SER A 190 -3.05 -11.61 18.16
CA SER A 190 -3.11 -12.72 19.12
C SER A 190 -4.48 -13.37 19.28
N SER A 191 -5.56 -12.65 18.96
CA SER A 191 -6.93 -13.15 19.03
C SER A 191 -7.36 -13.92 17.78
N VAL A 192 -6.59 -13.84 16.69
CA VAL A 192 -6.77 -14.67 15.49
C VAL A 192 -5.94 -15.96 15.58
N THR A 193 -6.15 -16.74 16.64
CA THR A 193 -5.80 -18.17 16.65
C THR A 193 -7.07 -18.96 16.34
N PHE A 194 -7.21 -19.42 15.10
CA PHE A 194 -8.22 -20.43 14.79
C PHE A 194 -7.75 -21.76 15.36
N GLY A 195 -8.67 -22.46 16.05
CA GLY A 195 -8.42 -23.76 16.67
C GLY A 195 -7.81 -24.78 15.71
N GLU A 196 -7.01 -25.65 16.31
CA GLU A 196 -6.33 -26.81 15.72
C GLU A 196 -7.25 -27.73 14.91
#